data_AF-A0A3Q1GPI8-F1
#
_entry.id   AF-A0A3Q1GPI8-F1
#
_cell.length_a   1.000
_cell.length_b   1.000
_cell.length_c   1.000
_cell.angle_alpha   90.00
_cell.angle_beta   90.00
_cell.angle_gamma   90.00
#
_symmetry.space_group_name_H-M   'P 1'
#
loop_
_entity.id
_entity.type
_entity.pdbx_description
1 polymer ?
#
loop_
_entity_poly.entity_id
_entity_poly.type
_entity_poly.pdbx_seq_one_letter_code
_entity_poly.pdbx_strand_id
1 'polypeptide(L)'
;MGLIPDEGKSLPPPGIANRNSVWLAGVGWFSAMLHNAMNHRPPLKSGVHRQVLLTTIGWFIGYHITKYENYTYAKLDRDMNEYIRLHPEEFAEKEKKTFAEIVEPFHPVR
;
A
#
# COMPACT_ATOMS: atom_id res chain seq x y z
N MET A 1 -17.72 -6.12 15.63
CA MET A 1 -16.59 -5.28 15.17
C MET A 1 -16.07 -5.88 13.88
N GLY A 2 -16.27 -5.22 12.74
CA GLY A 2 -15.71 -5.68 11.46
C GLY A 2 -14.19 -5.52 11.42
N LEU A 3 -13.55 -6.05 10.38
CA LEU A 3 -12.11 -5.89 10.11
C LEU A 3 -11.64 -4.42 10.07
N ILE A 4 -12.55 -3.48 9.80
CA ILE A 4 -12.30 -2.05 9.81
C ILE A 4 -13.36 -1.39 10.70
N PRO A 5 -12.97 -0.53 11.67
CA PRO A 5 -13.89 0.23 12.51
C PRO A 5 -14.80 1.14 11.69
N ASP A 6 -15.93 1.56 12.25
CA ASP A 6 -16.88 2.45 11.56
C ASP A 6 -16.24 3.79 11.16
N GLU A 7 -15.25 4.28 11.92
CA GLU A 7 -14.43 5.44 11.58
C GLU A 7 -13.76 5.30 10.20
N GLY A 8 -13.31 4.09 9.84
CA GLY A 8 -12.67 3.82 8.56
C GLY A 8 -13.61 3.87 7.35
N LYS A 9 -14.94 3.99 7.58
CA LYS A 9 -15.91 4.23 6.50
C LYS A 9 -15.90 5.68 6.00
N SER A 10 -15.33 6.60 6.76
CA SER A 10 -15.18 8.00 6.35
C SER A 10 -14.09 8.20 5.29
N LEU A 11 -13.17 7.25 5.15
CA LEU A 11 -12.08 7.30 4.20
C LEU A 11 -12.57 6.96 2.78
N PRO A 12 -12.00 7.61 1.74
CA PRO A 12 -12.34 7.27 0.37
C PRO A 12 -12.00 5.80 0.11
N PRO A 13 -12.93 5.01 -0.43
CA PRO A 13 -12.65 3.60 -0.75
C PRO A 13 -11.58 3.51 -1.83
N PRO A 14 -10.73 2.48 -1.81
CA PRO A 14 -9.78 2.27 -2.89
C PRO A 14 -10.52 2.02 -4.20
N GLY A 15 -9.92 2.45 -5.31
CA GLY A 15 -10.44 2.14 -6.64
C GLY A 15 -10.54 0.64 -6.87
N ILE A 16 -11.48 0.23 -7.73
CA ILE A 16 -11.71 -1.19 -8.06
C ILE A 16 -10.41 -1.82 -8.55
N ALA A 17 -9.71 -1.15 -9.48
CA ALA A 17 -8.38 -1.52 -9.94
C ALA A 17 -7.31 -0.71 -9.19
N ASN A 18 -6.92 -1.19 -8.01
CA ASN A 18 -5.79 -0.62 -7.26
C ASN A 18 -4.50 -1.46 -7.51
N ARG A 19 -3.33 -0.85 -7.28
CA ARG A 19 -2.02 -1.49 -7.51
C ARG A 19 -1.91 -2.84 -6.80
N ASN A 20 -2.32 -2.91 -5.53
CA ASN A 20 -2.15 -4.10 -4.70
C ASN A 20 -3.09 -5.24 -5.12
N SER A 21 -4.31 -4.92 -5.56
CA SER A 21 -5.31 -5.87 -6.05
C SER A 21 -4.89 -6.45 -7.38
N VAL A 22 -4.37 -5.62 -8.30
CA VAL A 22 -3.80 -6.09 -9.57
C VAL A 22 -2.60 -6.99 -9.31
N TRP A 23 -1.72 -6.59 -8.38
CA TRP A 23 -0.54 -7.39 -8.03
C TRP A 23 -0.93 -8.74 -7.42
N LEU A 24 -1.82 -8.76 -6.42
CA LEU A 24 -2.25 -9.99 -5.76
C LEU A 24 -3.09 -10.89 -6.67
N ALA A 25 -3.87 -10.31 -7.59
CA ALA A 25 -4.53 -11.06 -8.65
C ALA A 25 -3.52 -11.71 -9.60
N GLY A 26 -2.44 -11.00 -9.93
CA GLY A 26 -1.30 -11.54 -10.69
C GLY A 26 -0.58 -12.67 -9.98
N VAL A 27 -0.35 -12.54 -8.67
CA VAL A 27 0.23 -13.62 -7.83
C VAL A 27 -0.70 -14.84 -7.78
N GLY A 28 -2.01 -14.62 -7.61
CA GLY A 28 -3.01 -15.70 -7.64
C GLY A 28 -3.03 -16.43 -8.99
N TRP A 29 -2.93 -15.68 -10.09
CA TRP A 29 -2.82 -16.26 -11.42
C TRP A 29 -1.53 -17.07 -11.60
N PHE A 30 -0.39 -16.52 -11.19
CA PHE A 30 0.90 -17.21 -11.24
C PHE A 30 0.91 -18.49 -10.41
N SER A 31 0.30 -18.47 -9.23
CA SER A 31 0.14 -19.65 -8.38
C SER A 31 -0.66 -20.75 -9.10
N ALA A 32 -1.74 -20.40 -9.79
CA ALA A 32 -2.54 -21.33 -10.58
C ALA A 32 -1.73 -21.96 -11.73
N MET A 33 -0.95 -21.14 -12.45
CA MET A 33 -0.08 -21.63 -13.52
C MET A 33 1.04 -22.53 -12.99
N LEU A 34 1.65 -22.16 -11.87
CA LEU A 34 2.70 -22.94 -11.22
C LEU A 34 2.16 -24.29 -10.76
N HIS A 35 0.97 -24.33 -10.16
CA HIS A 35 0.30 -25.57 -9.79
C HIS A 35 0.03 -26.47 -11.01
N ASN A 36 -0.33 -25.89 -12.16
CA ASN A 36 -0.48 -26.67 -13.40
C ASN A 36 0.86 -27.20 -13.91
N ALA A 37 1.92 -26.39 -13.86
CA ALA A 37 3.26 -26.76 -14.29
C ALA A 37 3.84 -27.90 -13.44
N MET A 38 3.69 -27.84 -12.11
CA MET A 38 4.12 -28.91 -11.19
C MET A 38 3.41 -30.25 -11.45
N ASN A 39 2.18 -30.22 -11.95
CA ASN A 39 1.42 -31.42 -12.27
C ASN A 39 1.63 -31.91 -13.72
N HIS A 40 2.68 -31.42 -14.40
CA HIS A 40 2.97 -31.72 -15.82
C HIS A 40 1.78 -31.47 -16.77
N ARG A 41 0.92 -30.51 -16.44
CA ARG A 41 -0.20 -30.08 -17.29
C ARG A 41 0.20 -28.82 -18.06
N PRO A 42 -0.36 -28.57 -19.27
CA PRO A 42 -0.08 -27.36 -20.01
C PRO A 42 -0.49 -26.12 -19.18
N PRO A 43 0.45 -25.25 -18.75
CA PRO A 43 0.20 -24.26 -17.70
C PRO A 43 -0.91 -23.25 -18.03
N LEU A 44 -0.97 -22.82 -19.29
CA LEU A 44 -1.91 -21.81 -19.77
C LEU A 44 -3.27 -22.40 -20.19
N LYS A 45 -3.30 -23.65 -20.66
CA LYS A 45 -4.52 -24.26 -21.24
C LYS A 45 -5.32 -25.08 -20.23
N SER A 46 -4.64 -25.70 -19.26
CA SER A 46 -5.28 -26.51 -18.24
C SER A 46 -5.85 -25.64 -17.12
N GLY A 47 -7.07 -25.92 -16.68
CA GLY A 47 -7.59 -25.35 -15.43
C GLY A 47 -7.87 -23.85 -15.48
N VAL A 48 -8.39 -23.31 -16.59
CA VAL A 48 -8.77 -21.90 -16.72
C VAL A 48 -9.74 -21.45 -15.61
N HIS A 49 -10.67 -22.31 -15.20
CA HIS A 49 -11.56 -22.04 -14.06
C HIS A 49 -10.78 -21.82 -12.74
N ARG A 50 -9.69 -22.56 -12.51
CA ARG A 50 -8.82 -22.38 -11.32
C ARG A 50 -7.98 -21.11 -11.43
N GLN A 51 -7.49 -20.78 -12.62
CA GLN A 51 -6.80 -19.52 -12.87
C GLN A 51 -7.71 -18.34 -12.52
N VAL A 52 -8.92 -18.28 -13.10
CA VAL A 52 -9.90 -17.23 -12.81
C VAL A 52 -10.26 -17.21 -11.32
N LEU A 53 -10.51 -18.37 -10.70
CA LEU A 53 -10.80 -18.45 -9.27
C LEU A 53 -9.68 -17.82 -8.43
N LEU A 54 -8.43 -18.24 -8.60
CA LEU A 54 -7.31 -17.74 -7.79
C LEU A 54 -7.01 -16.27 -8.07
N THR A 55 -7.17 -15.80 -9.31
CA THR A 55 -7.06 -14.38 -9.65
C THR A 55 -8.14 -13.55 -8.94
N THR A 56 -9.40 -13.99 -8.95
CA THR A 56 -10.50 -13.26 -8.29
C THR A 56 -10.36 -13.23 -6.77
N ILE A 57 -9.88 -14.32 -6.16
CA ILE A 57 -9.57 -14.37 -4.73
C ILE A 57 -8.44 -13.38 -4.40
N GLY A 58 -7.35 -13.39 -5.18
CA GLY A 58 -6.24 -12.45 -5.01
C GLY A 58 -6.68 -11.00 -5.13
N TRP A 59 -7.54 -10.69 -6.10
CA TRP A 59 -8.13 -9.36 -6.27
C TRP A 59 -8.97 -8.94 -5.06
N PHE A 60 -9.86 -9.81 -4.60
CA PHE A 60 -10.74 -9.54 -3.46
C PHE A 60 -9.96 -9.30 -2.17
N ILE A 61 -8.95 -10.13 -1.91
CA ILE A 61 -8.06 -9.97 -0.75
C ILE A 61 -7.30 -8.66 -0.87
N GLY A 62 -6.73 -8.35 -2.03
CA GLY A 62 -6.00 -7.10 -2.25
C GLY A 62 -6.84 -5.86 -2.02
N TYR A 63 -8.11 -5.87 -2.40
CA TYR A 63 -9.03 -4.76 -2.13
C TYR A 63 -9.21 -4.51 -0.63
N HIS A 64 -9.40 -5.57 0.16
CA HIS A 64 -9.58 -5.47 1.61
C HIS A 64 -8.28 -5.07 2.33
N ILE A 65 -7.13 -5.58 1.87
CA ILE A 65 -5.82 -5.19 2.41
C ILE A 65 -5.57 -3.70 2.16
N THR A 66 -5.77 -3.20 0.94
CA THR A 66 -5.60 -1.76 0.66
C THR A 66 -6.55 -0.91 1.50
N LYS A 67 -7.78 -1.37 1.73
CA LYS A 67 -8.72 -0.65 2.58
C LYS A 67 -8.24 -0.57 4.04
N TYR A 68 -7.65 -1.65 4.56
CA TYR A 68 -7.05 -1.69 5.89
C TYR A 68 -5.78 -0.85 6.00
N GLU A 69 -4.94 -0.89 4.96
CA GLU A 69 -3.71 -0.11 4.83
C GLU A 69 -4.02 1.40 4.87
N ASN A 70 -4.96 1.86 4.05
CA ASN A 70 -5.41 3.25 4.03
C ASN A 70 -5.92 3.71 5.40
N TYR A 71 -6.68 2.86 6.10
CA TYR A 71 -7.16 3.17 7.44
C TYR A 71 -6.02 3.31 8.45
N THR A 72 -5.06 2.39 8.41
CA THR A 72 -3.93 2.39 9.34
C THR A 72 -3.07 3.64 9.17
N TYR A 73 -2.76 4.00 7.92
CA TYR A 73 -1.97 5.20 7.64
C TYR A 73 -2.73 6.49 7.94
N ALA A 74 -4.03 6.55 7.65
CA ALA A 74 -4.84 7.72 8.00
C ALA A 74 -4.93 7.92 9.52
N LYS A 75 -5.05 6.82 10.29
CA LYS A 75 -5.04 6.89 11.76
C LYS A 75 -3.68 7.38 12.27
N LEU A 76 -2.58 6.84 11.73
CA LEU A 76 -1.23 7.23 12.11
C LEU A 76 -1.00 8.73 11.88
N ASP A 77 -1.41 9.25 10.72
CA ASP A 77 -1.27 10.67 10.39
C ASP A 77 -2.15 11.56 11.28
N ARG A 78 -3.39 11.14 11.55
CA ARG A 78 -4.28 11.83 12.49
C ARG A 78 -3.65 11.96 13.88
N ASP A 79 -3.20 10.83 14.43
CA ASP A 79 -2.66 10.78 15.79
C ASP A 79 -1.32 11.56 15.88
N MET A 80 -0.49 11.53 14.84
CA MET A 80 0.74 12.33 14.74
C MET A 80 0.45 13.84 14.70
N ASN A 81 -0.48 14.27 13.84
CA ASN A 81 -0.85 15.68 13.72
C ASN A 81 -1.50 16.21 15.01
N GLU A 82 -2.29 15.39 15.69
CA GLU A 82 -2.86 15.74 16.99
C GLU A 82 -1.78 15.90 18.06
N TYR A 83 -0.78 15.01 18.09
CA TYR A 83 0.35 15.10 19.02
C TYR A 83 1.15 16.40 18.83
N ILE A 84 1.48 16.74 17.59
CA ILE A 84 2.21 17.98 17.24
C ILE A 84 1.40 19.22 17.66
N ARG A 85 0.08 19.19 17.45
CA ARG A 85 -0.81 20.30 17.84
C ARG A 85 -0.85 20.52 19.35
N LEU A 86 -0.74 19.45 20.15
CA LEU A 86 -0.77 19.52 21.61
C LEU A 86 0.57 19.98 22.22
N HIS A 87 1.70 19.78 21.53
CA HIS A 87 3.05 20.09 22.02
C HIS A 87 3.79 21.06 21.08
N PRO A 88 3.30 22.31 20.90
CA PRO A 88 3.95 23.29 20.02
C PRO A 88 5.37 23.66 20.48
N GLU A 89 5.67 23.53 21.78
CA GLU A 89 7.00 23.76 22.35
C GLU A 89 8.05 22.74 21.90
N GLU A 90 7.67 21.48 21.69
CA GLU A 90 8.57 20.43 21.21
C GLU A 90 8.83 20.57 19.70
N PHE A 91 7.85 21.09 18.96
CA PHE A 91 7.88 21.23 17.50
C PHE A 91 7.88 22.69 17.04
N ALA A 92 8.74 23.52 17.64
CA ALA A 92 8.89 24.91 17.21
C ALA A 92 9.32 25.01 15.74
N GLU A 93 8.64 25.86 14.97
CA GLU A 93 8.99 26.13 13.58
C GLU A 93 10.39 26.74 13.50
N LYS A 94 11.33 26.01 12.90
CA LYS A 94 12.68 26.53 12.64
C LYS A 94 12.63 27.47 11.44
N GLU A 95 13.25 28.64 11.56
CA GLU A 95 13.43 29.56 10.43
C GLU A 95 14.19 28.85 9.29
N LYS A 96 13.56 28.79 8.12
CA LYS A 96 14.14 28.18 6.92
C LYS A 96 15.07 29.18 6.25
N LYS A 97 16.36 29.13 6.61
CA LYS A 97 17.41 29.95 5.98
C LYS A 97 17.61 29.54 4.52
N THR A 98 17.80 30.52 3.65
CA THR A 98 18.04 30.26 2.22
C THR A 98 19.50 29.86 1.99
N PHE A 99 19.79 29.15 0.90
CA PHE A 99 21.18 28.81 0.50
C PHE A 99 22.06 30.04 0.24
N ALA A 100 21.49 31.25 0.15
CA ALA A 100 22.26 32.49 0.12
C ALA A 100 22.92 32.80 1.47
N GLU A 101 22.36 32.31 2.57
CA GLU A 101 22.86 32.53 3.94
C GLU A 101 23.71 31.35 4.45
N ILE A 102 23.56 30.17 3.86
CA ILE A 102 24.25 28.94 4.28
C ILE A 102 25.45 28.70 3.34
N VAL A 103 26.66 28.88 3.86
CA VAL A 103 27.89 28.54 3.13
C VAL A 103 28.32 27.12 3.47
N GLU A 104 28.05 26.18 2.56
CA GLU A 104 28.54 24.81 2.68
C GLU A 104 29.97 24.68 2.12
N PRO A 105 30.85 23.89 2.75
CA PRO A 105 32.20 23.69 2.25
C PRO A 105 32.18 22.85 0.95
N PHE A 106 32.69 23.42 -0.14
CA PHE A 106 32.80 22.70 -1.41
C PHE A 106 33.99 21.73 -1.41
N HIS A 107 33.71 20.44 -1.60
CA HIS A 107 34.71 19.38 -1.69
C HIS A 107 34.81 18.88 -3.14
N PRO A 108 35.78 19.36 -3.94
CA PRO A 108 35.92 18.93 -5.33
C PRO A 108 36.35 17.47 -5.42
N VAL A 109 35.72 16.71 -6.33
CA VAL A 109 36.16 15.36 -6.72
C VAL A 109 37.38 15.52 -7.63
N ARG A 110 38.53 14.99 -7.21
CA ARG A 110 39.81 15.04 -7.92
C ARG A 110 40.28 13.62 -8.25
#